data_AF-A0A946RJN2-F1
#
_entry.id   AF-A0A946RJN2-F1
#
_cell.length_a   1.000
_cell.length_b   1.000
_cell.length_c   1.000
_cell.angle_alpha   90.00
_cell.angle_beta   90.00
_cell.angle_gamma   90.00
#
_symmetry.space_group_name_H-M   'P 1'
#
loop_
_entity.id
_entity.type
_entity.pdbx_description
1 polymer ?
#
loop_
_entity_poly.entity_id
_entity_poly.type
_entity_poly.pdbx_seq_one_letter_code
_entity_poly.pdbx_strand_id
1 'polypeptide(L)'
;LFNNLVEEANTDQQSAIHYNIGNIFFNRGLIINGTSMTVRDEAEYLFRQAKKAYVQSLKLNNTHWDAKHNLDRLLTMLPGDPTPGVGDSDSPGLIMGNIPVGLP
;
A
#
# COMPACT_ATOMS: atom_id res chain seq x y z
N LEU A 1 -6.39 0.70 13.29
CA LEU A 1 -6.79 2.01 13.84
C LEU A 1 -7.77 2.72 12.91
N PHE A 2 -7.41 3.05 11.66
CA PHE A 2 -8.31 3.77 10.74
C PHE A 2 -9.44 2.94 10.11
N ASN A 3 -9.25 1.63 9.90
CA ASN A 3 -10.29 0.79 9.30
C ASN A 3 -11.58 0.73 10.13
N ASN A 4 -11.48 0.87 11.46
CA ASN A 4 -12.64 0.86 12.35
C ASN A 4 -13.53 2.12 12.18
N LEU A 5 -12.98 3.20 11.61
CA LEU A 5 -13.73 4.43 11.34
C LEU A 5 -14.52 4.36 10.03
N VAL A 6 -14.23 3.37 9.17
CA VAL A 6 -14.89 3.24 7.86
C VAL A 6 -16.38 2.92 8.03
N GLU A 7 -16.75 2.14 9.04
CA GLU A 7 -18.13 1.71 9.28
C GLU A 7 -19.07 2.85 9.68
N GLU A 8 -18.55 3.89 10.33
CA GLU A 8 -19.33 5.05 10.79
C GLU A 8 -19.18 6.29 9.88
N ALA A 9 -18.26 6.24 8.91
CA ALA A 9 -17.93 7.35 8.04
C ALA A 9 -18.86 7.46 6.84
N ASN A 10 -19.19 8.68 6.43
CA ASN A 10 -19.80 8.93 5.12
C ASN A 10 -18.79 8.70 3.98
N THR A 11 -19.26 8.65 2.73
CA THR A 11 -18.41 8.35 1.56
C THR A 11 -17.20 9.26 1.41
N ASP A 12 -17.34 10.54 1.72
CA ASP A 12 -16.24 11.50 1.60
C ASP A 12 -15.18 11.28 2.70
N GLN A 13 -15.65 11.04 3.93
CA GLN A 13 -14.79 10.66 5.05
C GLN A 13 -14.09 9.31 4.81
N GLN A 14 -14.77 8.32 4.24
CA GLN A 14 -14.16 7.05 3.84
C GLN A 14 -13.07 7.28 2.77
N SER A 15 -13.33 8.14 1.79
CA SER A 15 -12.32 8.52 0.79
C SER A 15 -11.09 9.15 1.45
N ALA A 16 -11.28 10.06 2.39
CA ALA A 16 -10.20 10.69 3.16
C ALA A 16 -9.44 9.68 4.05
N ILE A 17 -10.14 8.74 4.68
CA ILE A 17 -9.53 7.65 5.46
C ILE A 17 -8.59 6.83 4.57
N HIS A 18 -9.07 6.40 3.40
CA HIS A 18 -8.24 5.63 2.45
C HIS A 18 -7.08 6.45 1.89
N TYR A 19 -7.27 7.74 1.62
CA TYR A 19 -6.19 8.65 1.22
C TYR A 19 -5.09 8.73 2.30
N ASN A 20 -5.47 8.89 3.56
CA ASN A 20 -4.54 8.94 4.69
C ASN A 20 -3.80 7.61 4.88
N ILE A 21 -4.47 6.48 4.73
CA ILE A 21 -3.83 5.15 4.73
C ILE A 21 -2.80 5.06 3.59
N GLY A 22 -3.16 5.54 2.39
CA GLY A 22 -2.24 5.63 1.25
C GLY A 22 -0.99 6.45 1.56
N ASN A 23 -1.16 7.64 2.16
CA ASN A 23 -0.06 8.51 2.55
C ASN A 23 0.87 7.84 3.59
N ILE A 24 0.32 7.12 4.56
CA ILE A 24 1.12 6.41 5.58
C ILE A 24 2.03 5.38 4.91
N PHE A 25 1.46 4.52 4.06
CA PHE A 25 2.25 3.50 3.37
C PHE A 25 3.25 4.11 2.38
N PHE A 26 2.83 5.14 1.64
CA PHE A 26 3.68 5.77 0.64
C PHE A 26 4.89 6.45 1.30
N ASN A 27 4.68 7.24 2.35
CA ASN A 27 5.77 7.87 3.09
C ASN A 27 6.72 6.86 3.72
N ARG A 28 6.20 5.76 4.29
CA ARG A 28 7.04 4.68 4.81
C ARG A 28 7.88 4.04 3.72
N GLY A 29 7.29 3.77 2.56
CA GLY A 29 8.00 3.24 1.39
C GLY A 29 9.11 4.18 0.92
N LEU A 30 8.83 5.49 0.85
CA LEU A 30 9.82 6.50 0.46
C LEU A 30 11.00 6.59 1.43
N ILE A 31 10.76 6.47 2.75
CA ILE A 31 11.81 6.52 3.77
C ILE A 31 12.79 5.36 3.62
N ILE A 32 12.31 4.18 3.27
CA ILE A 32 13.14 2.96 3.26
C ILE A 32 13.68 2.60 1.87
N ASN A 33 13.08 3.13 0.81
CA ASN A 33 13.49 2.86 -0.57
C ASN A 33 14.94 3.32 -0.81
N GLY A 34 15.77 2.44 -1.37
CA GLY A 34 17.16 2.73 -1.71
C GLY A 34 18.16 2.68 -0.54
N THR A 35 17.72 2.30 0.67
CA THR A 35 18.63 2.17 1.84
C THR A 35 19.46 0.88 1.84
N SER A 36 18.96 -0.21 1.26
CA SER A 36 19.68 -1.47 1.02
C SER A 36 18.89 -2.36 0.05
N MET A 37 19.57 -3.30 -0.63
CA MET A 37 18.91 -4.33 -1.45
C MET A 37 17.93 -5.19 -0.64
N THR A 38 18.21 -5.42 0.65
CA THR A 38 17.36 -6.21 1.56
C THR A 38 16.04 -5.55 1.89
N VAL A 39 15.93 -4.23 1.68
CA VAL A 39 14.76 -3.41 2.03
C VAL A 39 13.89 -3.13 0.81
N ARG A 40 14.35 -3.54 -0.39
CA ARG A 40 13.63 -3.37 -1.66
C ARG A 40 12.25 -4.02 -1.63
N ASP A 41 12.17 -5.23 -1.10
CA ASP A 41 10.92 -6.01 -1.08
C ASP A 41 9.91 -5.40 -0.09
N GLU A 42 10.41 -4.88 1.04
CA GLU A 42 9.57 -4.14 2.00
C GLU A 42 9.07 -2.83 1.39
N ALA A 43 9.93 -2.08 0.69
CA ALA A 43 9.54 -0.85 0.00
C ALA A 43 8.47 -1.14 -1.07
N GLU A 44 8.65 -2.20 -1.86
CA GLU A 44 7.67 -2.63 -2.86
C GLU A 44 6.33 -3.00 -2.20
N TYR A 45 6.35 -3.77 -1.11
CA TYR A 45 5.14 -4.10 -0.35
C TYR A 45 4.41 -2.83 0.11
N LEU A 46 5.12 -1.86 0.68
CA LEU A 46 4.53 -0.59 1.13
C LEU A 46 3.93 0.20 -0.04
N PHE A 47 4.61 0.27 -1.19
CA PHE A 47 4.05 0.91 -2.37
C PHE A 47 2.80 0.19 -2.91
N ARG A 48 2.73 -1.14 -2.84
CA ARG A 48 1.51 -1.89 -3.20
C ARG A 48 0.35 -1.59 -2.24
N GLN A 49 0.60 -1.52 -0.94
CA GLN A 49 -0.43 -1.13 0.04
C GLN A 49 -0.93 0.31 -0.19
N ALA A 50 -0.01 1.24 -0.48
CA ALA A 50 -0.38 2.61 -0.82
C ALA A 50 -1.21 2.68 -2.13
N LYS A 51 -0.84 1.92 -3.17
CA LYS A 51 -1.63 1.81 -4.41
C LYS A 51 -3.06 1.38 -4.12
N LYS A 52 -3.25 0.29 -3.38
CA LYS A 52 -4.58 -0.22 -3.02
C LYS A 52 -5.41 0.88 -2.34
N ALA A 53 -4.82 1.56 -1.37
CA ALA A 53 -5.49 2.59 -0.59
C ALA A 53 -5.89 3.81 -1.45
N TYR A 54 -5.00 4.33 -2.30
CA TYR A 54 -5.36 5.43 -3.21
C TYR A 54 -6.44 5.04 -4.22
N VAL A 55 -6.40 3.81 -4.75
CA VAL A 55 -7.47 3.30 -5.63
C VAL A 55 -8.81 3.26 -4.90
N GLN A 56 -8.86 2.81 -3.64
CA GLN A 56 -10.10 2.83 -2.85
C GLN A 56 -10.59 4.25 -2.57
N SER A 57 -9.68 5.17 -2.22
CA SER A 57 -10.02 6.59 -2.03
C SER A 57 -10.69 7.18 -3.27
N LEU A 58 -10.13 6.94 -4.45
CA LEU A 58 -10.64 7.45 -5.73
C LEU A 58 -11.92 6.75 -6.22
N LYS A 59 -12.15 5.49 -5.83
CA LYS A 59 -13.42 4.79 -6.08
C LYS A 59 -14.57 5.44 -5.29
N LEU A 60 -14.29 5.91 -4.08
CA LEU A 60 -15.28 6.57 -3.21
C LEU A 60 -15.52 8.02 -3.61
N ASN A 61 -14.45 8.78 -3.88
CA ASN A 61 -14.54 10.15 -4.39
C ASN A 61 -13.39 10.43 -5.36
N ASN A 62 -13.73 10.56 -6.65
CA ASN A 62 -12.75 10.79 -7.71
C ASN A 62 -12.38 12.28 -7.90
N THR A 63 -12.93 13.19 -7.10
CA THR A 63 -12.66 14.63 -7.21
C THR A 63 -11.38 15.06 -6.46
N HIS A 64 -10.89 14.21 -5.56
CA HIS A 64 -9.64 14.40 -4.80
C HIS A 64 -8.41 14.28 -5.72
N TRP A 65 -7.91 15.44 -6.17
CA TRP A 65 -6.79 15.54 -7.12
C TRP A 65 -5.45 15.13 -6.51
N ASP A 66 -5.26 15.38 -5.22
CA ASP A 66 -4.16 14.93 -4.39
C ASP A 66 -4.03 13.40 -4.38
N ALA A 67 -5.13 12.66 -4.25
CA ALA A 67 -5.12 11.20 -4.36
C ALA A 67 -4.69 10.70 -5.75
N LYS A 68 -5.14 11.39 -6.83
CA LYS A 68 -4.70 11.08 -8.21
C LYS A 68 -3.21 11.35 -8.41
N HIS A 69 -2.75 12.51 -7.98
CA HIS A 69 -1.35 12.93 -8.10
C HIS A 69 -0.41 11.98 -7.35
N ASN A 70 -0.78 11.58 -6.14
CA ASN A 70 0.02 10.64 -5.37
C ASN A 70 0.01 9.24 -5.99
N LEU A 71 -1.14 8.78 -6.52
CA LEU A 71 -1.22 7.50 -7.23
C LEU A 71 -0.34 7.50 -8.49
N ASP A 72 -0.39 8.56 -9.30
CA ASP A 72 0.43 8.69 -10.50
C ASP A 72 1.93 8.60 -10.18
N ARG A 73 2.38 9.37 -9.18
CA ARG A 73 3.78 9.29 -8.71
C ARG A 73 4.14 7.90 -8.18
N LEU A 74 3.27 7.28 -7.42
CA LEU A 74 3.50 5.93 -6.91
C LEU A 74 3.65 4.90 -8.05
N LEU A 75 2.84 4.98 -9.10
CA LEU A 75 2.89 4.05 -10.22
C LEU A 75 4.24 4.09 -10.95
N THR A 76 4.91 5.24 -11.00
CA THR A 76 6.26 5.37 -11.57
C THR A 76 7.36 4.73 -10.74
N MET A 77 7.08 4.41 -9.47
CA MET A 77 8.05 3.81 -8.54
C MET A 77 7.90 2.30 -8.40
N LEU A 78 6.77 1.73 -8.83
CA LEU A 78 6.58 0.28 -8.80
C LEU A 78 7.40 -0.39 -9.92
N PRO A 79 8.08 -1.51 -9.63
CA PRO A 79 8.77 -2.27 -10.66
C PRO A 79 7.75 -2.86 -11.66
N GLY A 80 8.15 -2.96 -12.92
CA GLY A 80 7.32 -3.54 -13.98
C GLY A 80 6.97 -5.01 -13.70
N ASP A 81 7.91 -5.76 -13.13
CA ASP A 81 7.70 -7.12 -12.66
C ASP A 81 7.61 -7.14 -11.12
N PRO A 82 6.53 -7.68 -10.54
CA PRO A 82 6.42 -7.82 -9.09
C PRO A 82 7.51 -8.73 -8.53
N THR A 83 8.07 -8.38 -7.37
CA THR A 83 8.92 -9.35 -6.66
C THR A 83 8.07 -10.58 -6.28
N PRO A 84 8.54 -11.82 -6.47
CA PRO A 84 7.77 -13.00 -6.10
C PRO A 84 7.41 -12.99 -4.60
N GLY A 85 6.15 -13.25 -4.27
CA GLY A 85 5.69 -13.31 -2.87
C GLY A 85 5.31 -11.98 -2.22
N VAL A 86 5.64 -10.81 -2.80
CA VAL A 86 5.05 -9.52 -2.41
C VAL A 86 3.70 -9.33 -3.11
N GLY A 87 2.78 -10.24 -2.78
CA GLY A 87 1.41 -10.21 -3.27
C GLY A 87 0.54 -9.19 -2.53
N ASP A 88 -0.64 -8.96 -3.10
CA ASP A 88 -1.75 -8.20 -2.55
C ASP A 88 -2.37 -8.89 -1.32
N SER A 89 -1.57 -9.39 -0.36
CA SER A 89 -2.10 -10.04 0.84
C SER A 89 -2.94 -9.05 1.64
N ASP A 90 -4.22 -9.36 1.81
CA ASP A 90 -5.19 -8.59 2.61
C ASP A 90 -5.07 -8.87 4.11
N SER A 91 -4.07 -9.65 4.53
CA SER A 91 -3.75 -9.89 5.94
C SER A 91 -2.61 -8.98 6.40
N PRO A 92 -2.89 -7.97 7.27
CA PRO A 92 -1.83 -7.18 7.88
C PRO A 92 -1.06 -8.08 8.87
N GLY A 93 0.15 -8.51 8.50
CA GLY A 93 1.12 -9.02 9.47
C GLY A 93 1.72 -10.40 9.25
N LEU A 94 1.84 -10.93 8.03
CA LEU A 94 2.76 -12.04 7.77
C LEU A 94 3.85 -11.62 6.79
N ILE A 95 4.96 -11.10 7.34
CA ILE A 95 6.27 -11.29 6.69
C ILE A 95 6.46 -12.80 6.67
N MET A 96 6.31 -13.42 5.48
CA MET A 96 6.62 -14.83 5.28
C MET A 96 8.12 -15.03 5.49
N GLY A 97 8.51 -15.19 6.74
CA GLY A 97 9.76 -15.85 7.09
C GLY A 97 9.74 -17.25 6.52
N ASN A 98 10.84 -17.63 5.87
CA ASN A 98 11.13 -18.92 5.25
C ASN A 98 10.56 -20.10 6.07
N ILE A 99 9.35 -20.57 5.75
CA ILE A 99 8.88 -21.86 6.25
C ILE A 99 9.57 -22.91 5.37
N PRO A 100 10.49 -23.73 5.90
CA PRO A 100 11.05 -24.83 5.14
C PRO A 100 9.90 -25.80 4.87
N VAL A 101 9.59 -26.00 3.60
CA VAL A 101 8.71 -27.11 3.20
C VAL A 101 9.49 -28.40 3.49
N GLY A 102 9.16 -29.04 4.60
CA GLY A 102 9.70 -30.35 4.95
C GLY A 102 9.31 -31.36 3.88
N LEU A 103 10.31 -32.01 3.29
CA LEU A 103 10.17 -33.35 2.72
C LEU A 103 9.68 -34.29 3.83
N PRO A 104 8.70 -35.15 3.50
CA PRO A 104 9.04 -36.52 3.11
C PRO A 104 8.35 -37.00 1.83
#